data_AF-V5HCI6-F1
#
_entry.id   AF-V5HCI6-F1
#
_cell.length_a   1.000
_cell.length_b   1.000
_cell.length_c   1.000
_cell.angle_alpha   90.00
_cell.angle_beta   90.00
_cell.angle_gamma   90.00
#
_symmetry.space_group_name_H-M   'P 1'
#
loop_
_entity.id
_entity.type
_entity.pdbx_description
1 polymer ?
#
loop_
_entity_poly.entity_id
_entity_poly.type
_entity_poly.pdbx_seq_one_letter_code
_entity_poly.pdbx_strand_id
1 'polypeptide(L)'
;GANRISMEGYVDKSKNHMSPVCRDALDARMKERCSRPAFYEDNGQPVEFDGCSFKCRTTRGSLIITQHVELTNGIPCGPNGQTCQNGSCVGGWATKHSCGVPFVPKSPYE
;
A
#
# COMPACT_ATOMS: atom_id res chain seq x y z
N GLY A 1 -8.08 -16.89 -7.04
CA GLY A 1 -7.46 -17.19 -5.74
C GLY A 1 -6.38 -16.16 -5.47
N ALA A 2 -6.41 -15.48 -4.33
CA ALA A 2 -5.38 -14.52 -3.98
C ALA A 2 -4.08 -15.28 -3.67
N ASN A 3 -3.06 -15.12 -4.51
CA ASN A 3 -1.70 -15.58 -4.21
C ASN A 3 -1.23 -14.85 -2.96
N ARG A 4 -1.26 -15.56 -1.82
CA ARG A 4 -0.77 -15.08 -0.52
C ARG A 4 0.75 -15.23 -0.53
N ILE A 5 1.44 -14.13 -0.76
CA ILE A 5 2.89 -14.06 -0.63
C ILE A 5 3.19 -14.00 0.88
N SER A 6 4.24 -14.62 1.41
CA SER A 6 4.59 -14.46 2.82
C SER A 6 5.40 -13.17 3.02
N MET A 7 5.07 -12.39 4.08
CA MET A 7 5.80 -11.17 4.43
C MET A 7 6.88 -11.60 5.40
N GLU A 8 8.10 -11.65 4.93
CA GLU A 8 9.23 -11.59 5.84
C GLU A 8 9.61 -10.12 5.94
N GLY A 9 9.32 -9.51 7.09
CA GLY A 9 9.67 -8.13 7.40
C GLY A 9 8.48 -7.17 7.56
N TYR A 10 8.71 -5.88 7.31
CA TYR A 10 7.73 -4.80 7.50
C TYR A 10 7.79 -3.73 6.41
N VAL A 11 6.66 -3.04 6.21
CA VAL A 11 6.48 -1.94 5.26
C VAL A 11 6.86 -0.62 5.91
N ASP A 12 8.05 -0.13 5.58
CA ASP A 12 8.47 1.23 5.91
C ASP A 12 8.53 2.10 4.65
N LYS A 13 8.78 3.41 4.82
CA LYS A 13 8.89 4.38 3.72
C LYS A 13 9.92 3.96 2.66
N SER A 14 10.99 3.28 3.07
CA SER A 14 12.05 2.83 2.17
C SER A 14 11.73 1.51 1.45
N LYS A 15 10.76 0.73 1.94
CA LYS A 15 10.41 -0.62 1.47
C LYS A 15 11.59 -1.61 1.50
N ASN A 16 12.65 -1.32 2.24
CA ASN A 16 13.86 -2.13 2.27
C ASN A 16 13.80 -3.23 3.34
N HIS A 17 12.86 -3.14 4.28
CA HIS A 17 12.71 -4.10 5.36
C HIS A 17 11.71 -5.21 5.03
N MET A 18 11.36 -5.42 3.77
CA MET A 18 10.54 -6.54 3.30
C MET A 18 11.24 -7.34 2.21
N SER A 19 10.83 -8.58 2.01
CA SER A 19 11.34 -9.39 0.89
C SER A 19 11.07 -8.72 -0.47
N PRO A 20 11.97 -8.89 -1.47
CA PRO A 20 11.78 -8.34 -2.81
C PRO A 20 10.42 -8.68 -3.43
N VAL A 21 9.96 -9.92 -3.21
CA VAL A 21 8.67 -10.40 -3.70
C VAL A 21 7.50 -9.62 -3.10
N CYS A 22 7.56 -9.27 -1.81
CA CYS A 22 6.54 -8.44 -1.18
C CYS A 22 6.57 -7.00 -1.67
N ARG A 23 7.77 -6.44 -1.86
CA ARG A 23 7.94 -5.09 -2.39
C ARG A 23 7.36 -4.97 -3.79
N ASP A 24 7.71 -5.90 -4.67
CA ASP A 24 7.25 -5.89 -6.05
C ASP A 24 5.73 -6.10 -6.12
N ALA A 25 5.16 -6.93 -5.24
CA ALA A 25 3.72 -7.10 -5.12
C ALA A 25 3.02 -5.84 -4.59
N LEU A 26 3.58 -5.17 -3.58
CA LEU A 26 3.08 -3.89 -3.07
C LEU A 26 3.09 -2.83 -4.17
N ASP A 27 4.19 -2.70 -4.91
CA ASP A 27 4.31 -1.76 -6.03
C ASP A 27 3.29 -2.05 -7.15
N ALA A 28 3.09 -3.32 -7.49
CA ALA A 28 2.09 -3.72 -8.48
C ALA A 28 0.67 -3.35 -8.01
N ARG A 29 0.33 -3.60 -6.75
CA ARG A 29 -0.98 -3.26 -6.18
C ARG A 29 -1.21 -1.76 -6.06
N MET A 30 -0.19 -0.99 -5.72
CA MET A 30 -0.26 0.47 -5.71
C MET A 30 -0.53 1.03 -7.11
N LYS A 31 0.16 0.50 -8.13
CA LYS A 31 -0.07 0.88 -9.53
C LYS A 31 -1.46 0.51 -10.02
N GLU A 32 -1.92 -0.70 -9.72
CA GLU A 32 -3.27 -1.17 -10.03
C GLU A 32 -4.33 -0.25 -9.39
N ARG A 33 -4.15 0.11 -8.11
CA ARG A 33 -5.07 0.99 -7.38
C ARG A 33 -5.13 2.42 -7.93
N CYS A 34 -4.05 2.90 -8.54
CA CYS A 34 -4.00 4.20 -9.22
C CYS A 34 -4.35 4.14 -10.71
N SER A 35 -4.78 2.99 -11.21
CA SER A 35 -5.23 2.81 -12.58
C SER A 35 -6.76 2.67 -12.63
N ARG A 36 -7.35 2.81 -13.83
CA ARG A 36 -8.77 2.47 -14.03
C ARG A 36 -9.03 0.99 -13.70
N PRO A 37 -10.19 0.62 -13.12
CA PRO A 37 -11.31 1.49 -12.73
C PRO A 37 -11.15 2.13 -11.35
N ALA A 38 -10.16 1.69 -10.56
CA ALA A 38 -9.97 2.07 -9.17
C ALA A 38 -9.71 3.57 -8.97
N PHE A 39 -8.98 4.18 -9.92
CA PHE A 39 -8.81 5.61 -10.07
C PHE A 39 -9.30 5.97 -11.47
N TYR A 40 -10.43 6.70 -11.56
CA TYR A 40 -11.15 6.92 -12.82
C TYR A 40 -10.33 7.71 -13.87
N GLU A 41 -9.29 8.40 -13.42
CA GLU A 41 -8.41 9.17 -14.28
C GLU A 41 -7.36 8.29 -14.97
N ASP A 42 -7.04 8.63 -16.22
CA ASP A 42 -5.96 8.00 -16.96
C ASP A 42 -4.59 8.41 -16.41
N ASN A 43 -3.61 7.50 -16.53
CA ASN A 43 -2.21 7.70 -16.14
C ASN A 43 -2.00 8.07 -14.66
N GLY A 44 -2.89 7.63 -13.76
CA GLY A 44 -2.65 7.77 -12.33
C GLY A 44 -1.42 6.99 -11.87
N GLN A 45 -0.58 7.63 -11.05
CA GLN A 45 0.63 7.03 -10.51
C GLN A 45 0.64 7.12 -8.98
N PRO A 46 1.13 6.08 -8.28
CA PRO A 46 1.35 6.16 -6.86
C PRO A 46 2.54 7.08 -6.56
N VAL A 47 2.34 8.04 -5.66
CA VAL A 47 3.33 9.01 -5.20
C VAL A 47 3.23 9.17 -3.67
N GLU A 48 4.24 9.80 -3.07
CA GLU A 48 4.23 10.17 -1.64
C GLU A 48 3.92 8.99 -0.70
N PHE A 49 4.56 7.84 -0.95
CA PHE A 49 4.41 6.67 -0.10
C PHE A 49 5.05 6.89 1.27
N ASP A 50 4.28 6.72 2.34
CA ASP A 50 4.70 6.96 3.73
C ASP A 50 4.83 5.66 4.55
N GLY A 51 4.79 4.50 3.90
CA GLY A 51 4.81 3.19 4.55
C GLY A 51 3.40 2.63 4.70
N CYS A 52 2.51 3.33 5.39
CA CYS A 52 1.11 2.90 5.59
C CYS A 52 0.08 3.62 4.71
N SER A 53 0.51 4.58 3.90
CA SER A 53 -0.35 5.28 2.96
C SER A 53 0.43 5.75 1.74
N PHE A 54 -0.29 6.12 0.69
CA PHE A 54 0.22 6.79 -0.50
C PHE A 54 -0.85 7.67 -1.12
N LYS A 55 -0.49 8.39 -2.18
CA LYS A 55 -1.42 9.14 -3.00
C LYS A 55 -1.39 8.60 -4.42
N CYS A 56 -2.56 8.43 -5.03
CA CYS A 56 -2.68 8.32 -6.48
C CYS A 56 -2.77 9.73 -7.05
N ARG A 57 -1.84 10.09 -7.94
CA ARG A 57 -1.79 11.40 -8.57
C ARG A 57 -1.84 11.26 -10.10
N THR A 58 -2.64 12.10 -10.74
CA THR A 58 -2.56 12.35 -12.19
C THR A 58 -2.60 13.85 -12.47
N THR A 59 -2.32 14.20 -13.72
CA THR A 59 -2.45 15.57 -14.22
C THR A 59 -3.32 15.57 -15.47
N ARG A 60 -4.38 16.38 -15.47
CA ARG A 60 -5.26 16.60 -16.62
C ARG A 60 -5.17 18.07 -17.04
N GLY A 61 -4.32 18.35 -18.03
CA GLY A 61 -3.98 19.73 -18.40
C GLY A 61 -3.20 20.41 -17.28
N SER A 62 -3.76 21.47 -16.68
CA SER A 62 -3.20 22.14 -15.50
C SER A 62 -3.77 21.64 -14.16
N LEU A 63 -4.81 20.80 -14.19
CA LEU A 63 -5.43 20.26 -12.99
C LEU A 63 -4.63 19.07 -12.45
N ILE A 64 -4.23 19.15 -11.18
CA ILE A 64 -3.63 18.03 -10.45
C ILE A 64 -4.73 17.34 -9.66
N ILE A 65 -4.96 16.06 -9.95
CA ILE A 65 -5.96 15.23 -9.25
C ILE A 65 -5.22 14.26 -8.36
N THR A 66 -5.57 14.26 -7.08
CA THR A 66 -4.90 13.46 -6.06
C THR A 66 -5.93 12.73 -5.20
N GLN A 67 -5.75 11.44 -5.00
CA GLN A 67 -6.54 10.62 -4.08
C GLN A 67 -5.60 10.02 -3.03
N HIS A 68 -5.91 10.21 -1.76
CA HIS A 68 -5.20 9.54 -0.67
C HIS A 68 -5.68 8.09 -0.55
N VAL A 69 -4.74 7.16 -0.36
CA VAL A 69 -5.00 5.73 -0.20
C VAL A 69 -4.26 5.24 1.02
N GLU A 70 -5.00 4.65 1.94
CA GLU A 70 -4.46 4.01 3.13
C GLU A 70 -4.26 2.52 2.85
N LEU A 71 -3.14 1.97 3.30
CA LEU A 71 -2.94 0.53 3.26
C LEU A 71 -3.87 -0.16 4.26
N THR A 72 -4.16 -1.44 4.01
CA THR A 72 -5.05 -2.23 4.86
C THR A 72 -4.53 -2.31 6.30
N ASN A 73 -5.44 -2.15 7.26
CA ASN A 73 -5.09 -2.23 8.67
C ASN A 73 -4.48 -3.61 9.02
N GLY A 74 -3.46 -3.62 9.88
CA GLY A 74 -2.77 -4.83 10.32
C GLY A 74 -1.52 -5.21 9.51
N ILE A 75 -1.18 -4.47 8.45
CA ILE A 75 0.09 -4.66 7.72
C ILE A 75 1.26 -4.29 8.64
N PRO A 76 2.28 -5.16 8.79
CA PRO A 76 3.48 -4.82 9.54
C PRO A 76 4.17 -3.60 8.95
N CYS A 77 4.50 -2.62 9.78
CA CYS A 77 5.13 -1.37 9.34
C CYS A 77 6.33 -0.93 10.18
N GLY A 78 6.71 -1.71 11.20
CA GLY A 78 7.90 -1.42 11.98
C GLY A 78 8.53 -2.65 12.65
N PRO A 79 9.78 -2.51 13.15
CA PRO A 79 10.59 -3.60 13.67
C PRO A 79 10.10 -4.20 15.00
N ASN A 80 9.30 -3.45 15.76
CA ASN A 80 8.80 -3.84 17.09
C ASN A 80 7.37 -4.39 17.02
N GLY A 81 6.95 -4.91 15.85
CA GLY A 81 5.61 -5.43 15.61
C GLY A 81 4.56 -4.34 15.39
N GLN A 82 4.99 -3.14 14.94
CA GLN A 82 4.06 -2.07 14.60
C GLN A 82 3.24 -2.42 13.36
N THR A 83 2.00 -1.95 13.32
CA THR A 83 1.07 -2.24 12.22
C THR A 83 0.38 -0.99 11.70
N CYS A 84 0.01 -1.00 10.42
CA CYS A 84 -0.78 0.07 9.83
C CYS A 84 -2.17 0.10 10.48
N GLN A 85 -2.59 1.28 10.92
CA GLN A 85 -3.97 1.58 11.28
C GLN A 85 -4.33 2.96 10.74
N ASN A 86 -5.37 3.04 9.91
CA ASN A 86 -5.88 4.29 9.31
C ASN A 86 -4.76 5.10 8.66
N GLY A 87 -3.98 4.46 7.79
CA GLY A 87 -2.86 5.09 7.08
C GLY A 87 -1.61 5.38 7.91
N SER A 88 -1.61 5.10 9.22
CA SER A 88 -0.50 5.42 10.13
C SER A 88 0.14 4.16 10.71
N CYS A 89 1.46 4.16 10.90
CA CYS A 89 2.16 3.06 11.54
C CYS A 89 2.06 3.19 13.07
N VAL A 90 1.25 2.36 13.72
CA VAL A 90 0.93 2.48 15.14
C VAL A 90 1.04 1.17 15.90
N GLY A 91 1.22 1.30 17.22
CA GLY A 91 1.24 0.18 18.15
C GLY A 91 2.41 -0.76 17.92
N GLY A 92 2.48 -1.82 18.70
CA GLY A 92 3.45 -2.90 18.63
C GLY A 92 3.05 -3.85 19.72
N TRP A 93 2.40 -4.97 19.37
CA TRP A 93 2.00 -6.08 20.25
C TRP A 93 1.28 -7.18 19.44
N ALA A 94 1.80 -7.54 18.26
CA ALA A 94 1.27 -8.66 17.49
C ALA A 94 2.39 -9.51 16.88
N THR A 95 2.30 -10.81 17.14
CA THR A 95 3.23 -11.87 16.81
C THR A 95 3.07 -12.31 15.36
N LYS A 96 4.17 -12.30 14.59
CA LYS A 96 4.38 -12.97 13.30
C LYS A 96 3.24 -12.77 12.28
N HIS A 97 3.42 -11.81 11.38
CA HIS A 97 2.48 -11.56 10.29
C HIS A 97 3.09 -11.98 8.95
N SER A 98 2.39 -12.89 8.26
CA SER A 98 2.60 -13.22 6.86
C SER A 98 1.77 -12.29 5.96
N CYS A 99 2.17 -12.10 4.69
CA CYS A 99 1.51 -11.24 3.69
C CYS A 99 0.24 -11.91 3.13
N GLY A 100 -0.56 -12.48 4.03
CA GLY A 100 -1.87 -13.02 3.71
C GLY A 100 -2.95 -11.94 3.61
N VAL A 101 -2.62 -10.67 3.84
CA VAL A 101 -3.53 -9.53 3.82
C VAL A 101 -3.35 -8.71 2.53
N PRO A 102 -4.44 -8.30 1.86
CA PRO A 102 -4.34 -7.42 0.70
C PRO A 102 -3.68 -6.11 1.14
N PHE A 103 -2.47 -5.81 0.68
CA PHE A 103 -1.73 -4.60 1.09
C PHE A 103 -2.52 -3.32 0.83
N VAL A 104 -3.08 -3.24 -0.37
CA VAL A 104 -3.85 -2.10 -0.83
C VAL A 104 -5.32 -2.53 -0.87
N PRO A 105 -6.23 -1.82 -0.21
CA PRO A 105 -7.64 -2.12 -0.27
C PRO A 105 -8.16 -1.89 -1.69
N LYS A 106 -9.15 -2.70 -2.10
CA LYS A 106 -9.88 -2.45 -3.35
C LYS A 106 -10.54 -1.08 -3.30
N SER A 107 -10.60 -0.41 -4.45
CA SER A 107 -11.41 0.77 -4.64
C SER A 107 -12.90 0.40 -4.58
N PRO A 108 -13.78 1.27 -4.08
CA PRO A 108 -15.23 1.04 -4.14
C PRO A 108 -15.80 1.00 -5.56
N TYR A 109 -14.99 1.35 -6.57
CA TYR A 109 -15.33 1.34 -7.99
C TYR A 109 -14.86 0.07 -8.73
N GLU A 110 -14.26 -0.88 -8.03
CA GLU A 110 -13.93 -2.25 -8.50
C GLU A 110 -15.02 -3.26 -8.13
#